data_AF-A0A2V6K4E4-F1
#
_entry.id   AF-A0A2V6K4E4-F1
#
_cell.length_a   1.000
_cell.length_b   1.000
_cell.length_c   1.000
_cell.angle_alpha   90.00
_cell.angle_beta   90.00
_cell.angle_gamma   90.00
#
_symmetry.space_group_name_H-M   'P 1'
#
loop_
_entity.id
_entity.type
_entity.pdbx_description
1 polymer ?
#
loop_
_entity_poly.entity_id
_entity_poly.type
_entity_poly.pdbx_seq_one_letter_code
_entity_poly.pdbx_strand_id
1 'polypeptide(L)'
;MNEPGPERSTMMTRWGAVVRRLPTEDWLVIGWVFATEIILLIFGVRSFHMIEDKRVPAHLGWLEIWNRWDALHFQRIAEAGYSASDKLKAWFYPLYPWCVRWTAYLTGSTLVAAFVVSGIALLVAALIFRRLIALDFSTDVARRGVWFFLIFPTAYYLHIGYTESLFLALVLGSIFAARKERWWLAGVLGALSWATRANGIILLPTLAMEAGHQWYVQKRWRWQWLWIAIVPAGFAVYLFLNWRISGDPFAFLKMRKQLFHMSFSWPWIGIKSAIGNMHRTPNEAEIVGGEEFFATILMLVCAIISWIKMRPS
;
A
#
# COMPACT_ATOMS: atom_id res chain seq x y z
N MET A 1 23.59 -30.60 32.73
CA MET A 1 23.64 -30.31 31.29
C MET A 1 22.30 -30.73 30.71
N ASN A 2 21.39 -29.79 30.46
CA ASN A 2 20.08 -30.09 29.89
C ASN A 2 20.20 -30.16 28.37
N GLU A 3 20.04 -31.36 27.81
CA GLU A 3 19.89 -31.53 26.37
C GLU A 3 18.63 -30.80 25.90
N PRO A 4 18.69 -30.01 24.81
CA PRO A 4 17.51 -29.38 24.24
C PRO A 4 16.63 -30.47 23.60
N GLY A 5 15.38 -30.58 24.07
CA GLY A 5 14.42 -31.58 23.61
C GLY A 5 14.13 -31.54 22.10
N PRO A 6 13.63 -32.64 21.53
CA PRO A 6 13.54 -32.90 20.08
C PRO A 6 12.68 -31.90 19.28
N GLU A 7 11.81 -31.12 19.93
CA GLU A 7 11.01 -30.07 19.27
C GLU A 7 11.81 -28.80 18.92
N ARG A 8 12.82 -28.44 19.74
CA ARG A 8 13.68 -27.27 19.45
C ARG A 8 14.56 -27.50 18.23
N SER A 9 15.03 -28.74 18.05
CA SER A 9 15.87 -29.10 16.90
C SER A 9 15.08 -29.07 15.59
N THR A 10 13.80 -29.48 15.59
CA THR A 10 12.97 -29.49 14.38
C THR A 10 12.59 -28.08 13.93
N MET A 11 12.29 -27.16 14.86
CA MET A 11 12.05 -25.75 14.52
C MET A 11 13.31 -25.09 13.95
N MET A 12 14.46 -25.22 14.62
CA MET A 12 15.73 -24.64 14.13
C MET A 12 16.11 -25.16 12.73
N THR A 13 15.85 -26.44 12.46
CA THR A 13 16.14 -27.04 11.13
C THR A 13 15.20 -26.51 10.04
N ARG A 14 13.92 -26.29 10.36
CA ARG A 14 12.95 -25.67 9.43
C ARG A 14 13.26 -24.20 9.16
N TRP A 15 13.65 -23.44 10.19
CA TRP A 15 14.12 -22.06 10.03
C TRP A 15 15.39 -21.98 9.19
N GLY A 16 16.38 -22.87 9.42
CA GLY A 16 17.58 -22.97 8.59
C GLY A 16 17.29 -23.28 7.11
N ALA A 17 16.24 -24.07 6.82
CA ALA A 17 15.82 -24.39 5.47
C ALA A 17 15.12 -23.23 4.75
N VAL A 18 14.32 -22.42 5.46
CA VAL A 18 13.72 -21.18 4.92
C VAL A 18 14.81 -20.14 4.66
N VAL A 19 15.77 -20.02 5.59
CA VAL A 19 16.87 -19.06 5.47
C VAL A 19 17.80 -19.37 4.29
N ARG A 20 18.03 -20.66 4.02
CA ARG A 20 18.82 -21.13 2.86
C ARG A 20 18.12 -21.00 1.51
N ARG A 21 16.80 -20.76 1.47
CA ARG A 21 16.04 -20.65 0.20
C ARG A 21 15.99 -19.24 -0.37
N LEU A 22 16.28 -18.22 0.43
CA LEU A 22 16.27 -16.83 -0.04
C LEU A 22 17.65 -16.45 -0.61
N PRO A 23 17.71 -15.89 -1.83
CA PRO A 23 18.94 -15.30 -2.38
C PRO A 23 19.52 -14.24 -1.44
N THR A 24 20.84 -14.06 -1.46
CA THR A 24 21.54 -13.02 -0.67
C THR A 24 20.94 -11.63 -0.85
N GLU A 25 20.47 -11.32 -2.06
CA GLU A 25 19.79 -10.05 -2.38
C GLU A 25 18.47 -9.83 -1.62
N ASP A 26 17.72 -10.90 -1.36
CA ASP A 26 16.48 -10.79 -0.59
C ASP A 26 16.79 -10.51 0.88
N TRP A 27 17.86 -11.10 1.42
CA TRP A 27 18.34 -10.79 2.78
C TRP A 27 18.76 -9.33 2.95
N LEU A 28 19.43 -8.76 1.94
CA LEU A 28 19.79 -7.35 1.94
C LEU A 28 18.54 -6.46 2.01
N VAL A 29 17.53 -6.73 1.18
CA VAL A 29 16.27 -5.97 1.19
C VAL A 29 15.52 -6.13 2.51
N ILE A 30 15.47 -7.34 3.06
CA ILE A 30 14.89 -7.57 4.40
C ILE A 30 15.60 -6.70 5.43
N GLY A 31 16.94 -6.68 5.42
CA GLY A 31 17.74 -5.84 6.30
C GLY A 31 17.44 -4.35 6.13
N TRP A 32 17.27 -3.86 4.89
CA TRP A 32 16.90 -2.48 4.62
C TRP A 32 15.53 -2.10 5.15
N VAL A 33 14.51 -2.93 4.94
CA VAL A 33 13.15 -2.68 5.45
C VAL A 33 13.17 -2.54 6.96
N PHE A 34 13.84 -3.46 7.67
CA PHE A 34 13.96 -3.36 9.13
C PHE A 34 14.79 -2.16 9.58
N ALA A 35 15.88 -1.84 8.87
CA ALA A 35 16.71 -0.70 9.20
C ALA A 35 15.94 0.62 9.04
N THR A 36 15.23 0.81 7.93
CA THR A 36 14.44 2.04 7.71
C THR A 36 13.27 2.14 8.69
N GLU A 37 12.60 1.02 9.01
CA GLU A 37 11.57 0.97 10.05
C GLU A 37 12.11 1.43 11.42
N ILE A 38 13.23 0.85 11.87
CA ILE A 38 13.83 1.18 13.16
C ILE A 38 14.28 2.65 13.19
N ILE A 39 14.95 3.12 12.14
CA ILE A 39 15.41 4.50 12.03
C ILE A 39 14.22 5.46 12.08
N LEU A 40 13.14 5.16 11.35
CA LEU A 40 11.94 5.99 11.34
C LEU A 40 11.29 6.05 12.73
N LEU A 41 11.11 4.91 13.39
CA LEU A 41 10.51 4.86 14.74
C LEU A 41 11.34 5.64 15.76
N ILE A 42 12.67 5.49 15.73
CA ILE A 42 13.58 6.27 16.59
C ILE A 42 13.46 7.76 16.27
N PHE A 43 13.50 8.12 14.99
CA PHE A 43 13.39 9.51 14.54
C PHE A 43 12.07 10.13 15.03
N GLY A 44 10.93 9.48 14.80
CA GLY A 44 9.62 9.99 15.23
C GLY A 44 9.51 10.18 16.73
N VAL A 45 10.04 9.26 17.53
CA VAL A 45 10.05 9.40 19.00
C VAL A 45 10.93 10.57 19.44
N ARG A 46 12.11 10.71 18.85
CA ARG A 46 13.01 11.84 19.14
C ARG A 46 12.38 13.18 18.74
N SER A 47 11.78 13.25 17.56
CA SER A 47 11.05 14.43 17.10
C SER A 47 9.88 14.77 18.02
N PHE A 48 9.12 13.77 18.46
CA PHE A 48 8.03 13.98 19.43
C PHE A 48 8.54 14.55 20.74
N HIS A 49 9.62 13.99 21.32
CA HIS A 49 10.22 14.52 22.55
C HIS A 49 10.67 15.98 22.39
N MET A 50 11.19 16.36 21.21
CA MET A 50 11.67 17.72 20.94
C MET A 50 10.54 18.72 20.70
N ILE A 51 9.49 18.32 19.98
CA ILE A 51 8.41 19.23 19.56
C ILE A 51 7.36 19.39 20.66
N GLU A 52 6.97 18.28 21.30
CA GLU A 52 5.89 18.27 22.29
C GLU A 52 6.37 18.47 23.73
N ASP A 53 7.69 18.46 23.95
CA ASP A 53 8.35 18.52 25.26
C ASP A 53 7.78 17.49 26.27
N LYS A 54 7.38 16.32 25.74
CA LYS A 54 6.76 15.24 26.50
C LYS A 54 7.49 13.94 26.27
N ARG A 55 7.66 13.15 27.33
CA ARG A 55 8.19 11.79 27.22
C ARG A 55 7.10 10.86 26.71
N VAL A 56 7.44 10.13 25.66
CA VAL A 56 6.62 9.01 25.19
C VAL A 56 6.65 7.88 26.23
N PRO A 57 5.49 7.38 26.70
CA PRO A 57 5.44 6.25 27.62
C PRO A 57 6.15 5.01 27.05
N ALA A 58 6.71 4.17 27.92
CA ALA A 58 7.32 2.91 27.51
C ALA A 58 6.29 1.96 26.85
N HIS A 59 6.78 0.91 26.18
CA HIS A 59 5.99 -0.14 25.52
C HIS A 59 5.31 0.34 24.21
N LEU A 60 4.00 0.63 24.25
CA LEU A 60 3.19 0.94 23.06
C LEU A 60 3.23 2.41 22.67
N GLY A 61 3.71 3.30 23.54
CA GLY A 61 3.74 4.74 23.27
C GLY A 61 4.52 5.10 22.00
N TRP A 62 5.55 4.31 21.66
CA TRP A 62 6.34 4.48 20.44
C TRP A 62 5.52 4.25 19.17
N LEU A 63 4.51 3.39 19.21
CA LEU A 63 3.58 3.14 18.10
C LEU A 63 2.42 4.14 18.12
N GLU A 64 2.00 4.57 19.32
CA GLU A 64 0.85 5.44 19.51
C GLU A 64 1.05 6.84 18.93
N ILE A 65 2.28 7.38 18.94
CA ILE A 65 2.58 8.68 18.33
C ILE A 65 2.25 8.71 16.82
N TRP A 66 2.32 7.55 16.16
CA TRP A 66 2.05 7.37 14.74
C TRP A 66 0.61 6.99 14.44
N ASN A 67 -0.20 6.70 15.46
CA ASN A 67 -1.61 6.38 15.32
C ASN A 67 -2.44 7.65 15.14
N ARG A 68 -2.26 8.30 13.99
CA ARG A 68 -2.83 9.61 13.66
C ARG A 68 -3.70 9.53 12.40
N TRP A 69 -4.57 10.53 12.25
CA TRP A 69 -5.42 10.71 11.08
C TRP A 69 -6.27 9.47 10.76
N ASP A 70 -6.09 8.85 9.59
CA ASP A 70 -6.87 7.71 9.14
C ASP A 70 -6.55 6.41 9.89
N ALA A 71 -5.37 6.29 10.50
CA ALA A 71 -5.01 5.11 11.31
C ALA A 71 -6.03 4.85 12.42
N LEU A 72 -6.51 5.91 13.07
CA LEU A 72 -7.54 5.83 14.10
C LEU A 72 -8.85 5.25 13.58
N HIS A 73 -9.23 5.58 12.34
CA HIS A 73 -10.43 5.05 11.71
C HIS A 73 -10.26 3.57 11.37
N PHE A 74 -9.10 3.17 10.81
CA PHE A 74 -8.81 1.75 10.56
C PHE A 74 -8.84 0.92 11.84
N GLN A 75 -8.27 1.44 12.93
CA GLN A 75 -8.29 0.76 14.24
C GLN A 75 -9.71 0.60 14.78
N ARG A 76 -10.52 1.67 14.77
CA ARG A 76 -11.93 1.62 15.22
C ARG A 76 -12.79 0.66 14.39
N ILE A 77 -12.50 0.52 13.09
CA ILE A 77 -13.19 -0.45 12.23
C ILE A 77 -12.71 -1.87 12.56
N ALA A 78 -11.42 -2.07 12.82
CA ALA A 78 -10.90 -3.37 13.23
C ALA A 78 -11.50 -3.85 14.56
N GLU A 79 -11.70 -2.94 15.53
CA GLU A 79 -12.25 -3.24 16.86
C GLU A 79 -13.77 -3.46 16.82
N ALA A 80 -14.51 -2.45 16.35
CA ALA A 80 -15.97 -2.42 16.47
C ALA A 80 -16.69 -2.86 15.19
N GLY A 81 -15.96 -3.08 14.09
CA GLY A 81 -16.56 -3.31 12.78
C GLY A 81 -17.18 -2.04 12.19
N TYR A 82 -17.92 -2.25 11.11
CA TYR A 82 -18.68 -1.20 10.45
C TYR A 82 -20.05 -1.03 11.12
N SER A 83 -20.49 0.20 11.31
CA SER A 83 -21.80 0.54 11.89
C SER A 83 -22.47 1.65 11.09
N ALA A 84 -23.80 1.61 11.02
CA ALA A 84 -24.60 2.64 10.36
C ALA A 84 -24.57 3.98 11.12
N SER A 85 -24.31 3.95 12.42
CA SER A 85 -24.22 5.14 13.28
C SER A 85 -22.97 5.97 13.01
N ASP A 86 -21.88 5.35 12.58
CA ASP A 86 -20.61 6.00 12.30
C ASP A 86 -20.42 6.12 10.79
N LYS A 87 -21.06 7.15 10.23
CA LYS A 87 -21.10 7.36 8.77
C LYS A 87 -19.69 7.37 8.18
N LEU A 88 -18.71 7.97 8.87
CA LEU A 88 -17.30 8.06 8.43
C LEU A 88 -16.69 6.69 8.06
N LYS A 89 -17.12 5.60 8.70
CA LYS A 89 -16.63 4.25 8.41
C LYS A 89 -16.96 3.79 6.99
N ALA A 90 -18.06 4.28 6.38
CA ALA A 90 -18.46 3.93 5.03
C ALA A 90 -17.43 4.35 3.95
N TRP A 91 -16.52 5.29 4.26
CA TRP A 91 -15.45 5.71 3.36
C TRP A 91 -14.31 4.70 3.25
N PHE A 92 -14.07 3.93 4.32
CA PHE A 92 -12.90 3.08 4.44
C PHE A 92 -13.15 1.69 3.85
N TYR A 93 -12.20 1.27 3.02
CA TYR A 93 -12.23 -0.01 2.35
C TYR A 93 -11.88 -1.16 3.32
N PRO A 94 -12.48 -2.35 3.13
CA PRO A 94 -12.56 -3.35 4.19
C PRO A 94 -11.30 -4.19 4.41
N LEU A 95 -10.49 -4.42 3.38
CA LEU A 95 -9.48 -5.47 3.46
C LEU A 95 -8.43 -5.18 4.54
N TYR A 96 -7.96 -3.94 4.65
CA TYR A 96 -6.96 -3.58 5.65
C TYR A 96 -7.49 -3.70 7.10
N PRO A 97 -8.62 -3.06 7.49
CA PRO A 97 -9.19 -3.28 8.83
C PRO A 97 -9.49 -4.74 9.15
N TRP A 98 -9.92 -5.54 8.17
CA TRP A 98 -10.11 -6.97 8.37
C TRP A 98 -8.78 -7.65 8.70
N CYS A 99 -7.72 -7.46 7.91
CA CYS A 99 -6.39 -8.01 8.20
C CYS A 99 -5.89 -7.59 9.59
N VAL A 100 -6.10 -6.33 9.97
CA VAL A 100 -5.75 -5.82 11.32
C VAL A 100 -6.54 -6.55 12.39
N ARG A 101 -7.86 -6.70 12.23
CA ARG A 101 -8.72 -7.44 13.19
C ARG A 101 -8.28 -8.89 13.35
N TRP A 102 -8.02 -9.60 12.25
CA TRP A 102 -7.56 -10.99 12.29
C TRP A 102 -6.21 -11.11 13.02
N THR A 103 -5.29 -10.19 12.74
CA THR A 103 -3.97 -10.15 13.39
C THR A 103 -4.08 -9.76 14.86
N ALA A 104 -5.05 -8.92 15.22
CA ALA A 104 -5.30 -8.51 16.60
C ALA A 104 -5.72 -9.68 17.51
N TYR A 105 -6.35 -10.72 16.98
CA TYR A 105 -6.59 -11.95 17.75
C TYR A 105 -5.29 -12.65 18.19
N LEU A 106 -4.18 -12.42 17.48
CA LEU A 106 -2.86 -12.98 17.80
C LEU A 106 -2.03 -12.04 18.67
N THR A 107 -2.08 -10.73 18.42
CA THR A 107 -1.27 -9.73 19.12
C THR A 107 -1.92 -9.19 20.39
N GLY A 108 -3.23 -9.36 20.55
CA GLY A 108 -4.01 -8.77 21.65
C GLY A 108 -4.21 -7.26 21.55
N SER A 109 -3.72 -6.61 20.49
CA SER A 109 -3.79 -5.17 20.28
C SER A 109 -3.94 -4.84 18.80
N THR A 110 -4.97 -4.05 18.47
CA THR A 110 -5.24 -3.56 17.12
C THR A 110 -4.19 -2.56 16.64
N LEU A 111 -3.60 -1.78 17.55
CA LEU A 111 -2.46 -0.91 17.26
C LEU A 111 -1.24 -1.73 16.81
N VAL A 112 -0.83 -2.73 17.60
CA VAL A 112 0.29 -3.61 17.22
C VAL A 112 -0.02 -4.37 15.95
N ALA A 113 -1.25 -4.87 15.80
CA ALA A 113 -1.69 -5.57 14.60
C ALA A 113 -1.60 -4.70 13.34
N ALA A 114 -1.93 -3.41 13.42
CA ALA A 114 -1.80 -2.48 12.29
C ALA A 114 -0.34 -2.37 11.81
N PHE A 115 0.60 -2.20 12.74
CA PHE A 115 2.03 -2.18 12.42
C PHE A 115 2.55 -3.51 11.89
N VAL A 116 2.11 -4.64 12.47
CA VAL A 116 2.50 -5.97 11.98
C VAL A 116 2.01 -6.20 10.55
N VAL A 117 0.74 -5.87 10.26
CA VAL A 117 0.16 -6.00 8.91
C VAL A 117 0.90 -5.11 7.92
N SER A 118 1.10 -3.83 8.25
CA SER A 118 1.78 -2.88 7.36
C SER A 118 3.26 -3.23 7.15
N GLY A 119 3.99 -3.63 8.21
CA GLY A 119 5.38 -4.04 8.12
C GLY A 119 5.60 -5.33 7.32
N ILE A 120 4.76 -6.35 7.52
CA ILE A 120 4.80 -7.57 6.70
C ILE A 120 4.47 -7.24 5.25
N ALA A 121 3.45 -6.42 5.01
CA ALA A 121 3.09 -6.00 3.67
C ALA A 121 4.21 -5.20 2.99
N LEU A 122 4.88 -4.30 3.71
CA LEU A 122 6.03 -3.55 3.20
C LEU A 122 7.17 -4.47 2.79
N LEU A 123 7.49 -5.46 3.64
CA LEU A 123 8.50 -6.46 3.34
C LEU A 123 8.17 -7.22 2.04
N VAL A 124 6.92 -7.67 1.91
CA VAL A 124 6.44 -8.36 0.71
C VAL A 124 6.50 -7.44 -0.51
N ALA A 125 6.05 -6.18 -0.38
CA ALA A 125 6.09 -5.19 -1.44
C ALA A 125 7.52 -4.94 -1.93
N ALA A 126 8.47 -4.72 -1.01
CA ALA A 126 9.87 -4.45 -1.34
C ALA A 126 10.54 -5.65 -2.06
N LEU A 127 10.28 -6.87 -1.59
CA LEU A 127 10.82 -8.09 -2.22
C LEU A 127 10.23 -8.32 -3.62
N ILE A 128 8.92 -8.15 -3.79
CA ILE A 128 8.28 -8.27 -5.10
C ILE A 128 8.75 -7.15 -6.02
N PHE A 129 8.88 -5.92 -5.53
CA PHE A 129 9.38 -4.79 -6.31
C PHE A 129 10.78 -5.05 -6.86
N ARG A 130 11.69 -5.52 -6.00
CA ARG A 130 13.05 -5.93 -6.41
C ARG A 130 13.00 -6.96 -7.53
N ARG A 131 12.19 -8.00 -7.35
CA ARG A 131 12.06 -9.11 -8.30
C ARG A 131 11.41 -8.68 -9.61
N LEU A 132 10.49 -7.72 -9.56
CA LEU A 132 9.84 -7.16 -10.74
C LEU A 132 10.83 -6.33 -11.56
N ILE A 133 11.62 -5.47 -10.93
CA ILE A 133 12.68 -4.70 -11.62
C ILE A 133 13.73 -5.64 -12.22
N ALA A 134 14.12 -6.68 -11.48
CA ALA A 134 15.09 -7.66 -11.91
C ALA A 134 14.63 -8.54 -13.10
N LEU A 135 13.37 -8.45 -13.54
CA LEU A 135 12.93 -9.07 -14.80
C LEU A 135 13.48 -8.34 -16.02
N ASP A 136 13.65 -7.02 -15.92
CA ASP A 136 13.92 -6.14 -17.06
C ASP A 136 15.27 -5.41 -16.92
N PHE A 137 15.82 -5.31 -15.72
CA PHE A 137 17.03 -4.54 -15.42
C PHE A 137 18.04 -5.30 -14.55
N SER A 138 19.26 -4.74 -14.45
CA SER A 138 20.33 -5.32 -13.63
C SER A 138 20.01 -5.28 -12.13
N THR A 139 20.70 -6.15 -11.37
CA THR A 139 20.57 -6.24 -9.91
C THR A 139 20.83 -4.90 -9.21
N ASP A 140 21.79 -4.10 -9.70
CA ASP A 140 22.09 -2.79 -9.10
C ASP A 140 20.97 -1.77 -9.30
N VAL A 141 20.29 -1.80 -10.45
CA VAL A 141 19.09 -0.98 -10.67
C VAL A 141 17.97 -1.41 -9.75
N ALA A 142 17.75 -2.73 -9.59
CA ALA A 142 16.75 -3.26 -8.67
C ALA A 142 17.04 -2.86 -7.21
N ARG A 143 18.30 -2.94 -6.76
CA ARG A 143 18.74 -2.49 -5.44
C ARG A 143 18.45 -1.02 -5.20
N ARG A 144 18.88 -0.15 -6.12
CA ARG A 144 18.64 1.31 -6.01
C ARG A 144 17.14 1.62 -6.02
N GLY A 145 16.37 0.92 -6.86
CA GLY A 145 14.92 1.06 -6.91
C GLY A 145 14.26 0.78 -5.56
N VAL A 146 14.61 -0.34 -4.92
CA VAL A 146 14.10 -0.67 -3.57
C VAL A 146 14.56 0.35 -2.55
N TRP A 147 15.82 0.79 -2.60
CA TRP A 147 16.32 1.78 -1.65
C TRP A 147 15.52 3.09 -1.74
N PHE A 148 15.32 3.64 -2.94
CA PHE A 148 14.49 4.83 -3.14
C PHE A 148 13.02 4.60 -2.76
N PHE A 149 12.48 3.41 -2.99
CA PHE A 149 11.14 3.04 -2.56
C PHE A 149 10.96 3.05 -1.04
N LEU A 150 12.02 2.81 -0.26
CA LEU A 150 11.96 2.81 1.21
C LEU A 150 12.24 4.19 1.82
N ILE A 151 12.91 5.10 1.11
CA ILE A 151 13.37 6.38 1.68
C ILE A 151 12.76 7.62 1.04
N PHE A 152 11.90 7.49 0.02
CA PHE A 152 11.27 8.67 -0.58
C PHE A 152 10.49 9.46 0.48
N PRO A 153 10.30 10.78 0.33
CA PRO A 153 9.82 11.64 1.42
C PRO A 153 8.52 11.19 2.08
N THR A 154 7.61 10.58 1.32
CA THR A 154 6.32 10.07 1.82
C THR A 154 6.32 8.57 2.10
N ALA A 155 7.49 7.92 2.10
CA ALA A 155 7.65 6.50 2.43
C ALA A 155 7.21 6.15 3.85
N TYR A 156 7.16 7.11 4.77
CA TYR A 156 6.73 6.84 6.15
C TYR A 156 5.32 6.24 6.22
N TYR A 157 4.43 6.55 5.26
CA TYR A 157 3.11 5.91 5.15
C TYR A 157 3.19 4.40 4.89
N LEU A 158 4.32 3.91 4.38
CA LEU A 158 4.59 2.49 4.22
C LEU A 158 4.96 1.80 5.53
N HIS A 159 5.52 2.56 6.48
CA HIS A 159 6.05 2.04 7.74
C HIS A 159 5.01 2.04 8.86
N ILE A 160 4.06 2.98 8.84
CA ILE A 160 3.04 3.10 9.88
C ILE A 160 1.80 2.22 9.60
N GLY A 161 0.89 2.15 10.58
CA GLY A 161 -0.39 1.41 10.53
C GLY A 161 -1.41 1.97 9.52
N TYR A 162 -1.02 1.96 8.25
CA TYR A 162 -1.77 2.46 7.09
C TYR A 162 -1.90 1.40 6.00
N THR A 163 -2.84 1.62 5.08
CA THR A 163 -3.18 0.69 3.99
C THR A 163 -2.12 0.57 2.89
N GLU A 164 -1.20 1.52 2.79
CA GLU A 164 -0.39 1.81 1.62
C GLU A 164 0.54 0.65 1.29
N SER A 165 1.18 0.08 2.31
CA SER A 165 2.02 -1.11 2.16
C SER A 165 1.24 -2.34 1.70
N LEU A 166 0.04 -2.57 2.26
CA LEU A 166 -0.83 -3.68 1.84
C LEU A 166 -1.30 -3.50 0.41
N PHE A 167 -1.74 -2.30 0.05
CA PHE A 167 -2.13 -1.95 -1.30
C PHE A 167 -0.98 -2.19 -2.30
N LEU A 168 0.23 -1.70 -2.01
CA LEU A 168 1.38 -1.85 -2.88
C LEU A 168 1.84 -3.31 -3.00
N ALA A 169 1.83 -4.08 -1.91
CA ALA A 169 2.14 -5.51 -1.96
C ALA A 169 1.20 -6.26 -2.92
N LEU A 170 -0.10 -5.95 -2.87
CA LEU A 170 -1.11 -6.56 -3.74
C LEU A 170 -1.00 -6.09 -5.19
N VAL A 171 -0.76 -4.79 -5.43
CA VAL A 171 -0.55 -4.23 -6.78
C VAL A 171 0.68 -4.82 -7.43
N LEU A 172 1.83 -4.76 -6.76
CA LEU A 172 3.08 -5.28 -7.28
C LEU A 172 3.02 -6.80 -7.46
N GLY A 173 2.39 -7.51 -6.51
CA GLY A 173 2.15 -8.94 -6.61
C GLY A 173 1.26 -9.30 -7.81
N SER A 174 0.21 -8.51 -8.06
CA SER A 174 -0.67 -8.70 -9.21
C SER A 174 0.08 -8.54 -10.54
N ILE A 175 0.85 -7.46 -10.68
CA ILE A 175 1.68 -7.20 -11.88
C ILE A 175 2.74 -8.30 -12.04
N PHE A 176 3.45 -8.65 -10.97
CA PHE A 176 4.46 -9.71 -11.00
C PHE A 176 3.86 -11.06 -11.40
N ALA A 177 2.68 -11.41 -10.89
CA ALA A 177 1.97 -12.62 -11.27
C ALA A 177 1.60 -12.62 -12.76
N ALA A 178 1.14 -11.49 -13.31
CA ALA A 178 0.83 -11.35 -14.74
C ALA A 178 2.09 -11.48 -15.62
N ARG A 179 3.21 -10.87 -15.20
CA ARG A 179 4.53 -11.02 -15.87
C ARG A 179 5.09 -12.45 -15.81
N LYS A 180 4.65 -13.25 -14.82
CA LYS A 180 4.95 -14.69 -14.70
C LYS A 180 3.85 -15.60 -15.25
N GLU A 181 2.91 -15.03 -16.02
CA GLU A 181 1.80 -15.73 -16.67
C GLU A 181 0.81 -16.43 -15.72
N ARG A 182 0.85 -16.12 -14.42
CA ARG A 182 -0.07 -16.61 -13.39
C ARG A 182 -1.27 -15.68 -13.27
N TRP A 183 -2.05 -15.59 -14.35
CA TRP A 183 -3.14 -14.62 -14.47
C TRP A 183 -4.26 -14.77 -13.43
N TRP A 184 -4.54 -15.99 -12.96
CA TRP A 184 -5.50 -16.18 -11.87
C TRP A 184 -5.08 -15.45 -10.60
N LEU A 185 -3.78 -15.52 -10.26
CA LEU A 185 -3.23 -14.85 -9.10
C LEU A 185 -3.19 -13.34 -9.33
N ALA A 186 -2.90 -12.89 -10.56
CA ALA A 186 -2.97 -11.49 -10.92
C ALA A 186 -4.37 -10.90 -10.68
N GLY A 187 -5.42 -11.59 -11.13
CA GLY A 187 -6.82 -11.19 -10.94
C GLY A 187 -7.23 -11.17 -9.47
N VAL A 188 -6.91 -12.23 -8.71
CA VAL A 188 -7.23 -12.31 -7.27
C VAL A 188 -6.52 -11.21 -6.48
N LEU A 189 -5.22 -11.02 -6.68
CA LEU A 189 -4.47 -9.95 -6.02
C LEU A 189 -4.99 -8.56 -6.43
N GLY A 190 -5.44 -8.40 -7.68
CA GLY A 190 -6.04 -7.15 -8.13
C GLY A 190 -7.39 -6.87 -7.49
N ALA A 191 -8.23 -7.89 -7.29
CA ALA A 191 -9.46 -7.76 -6.53
C ALA A 191 -9.17 -7.38 -5.07
N LEU A 192 -8.23 -8.07 -4.42
CA LEU A 192 -7.81 -7.73 -3.06
C LEU A 192 -7.27 -6.29 -2.98
N SER A 193 -6.48 -5.85 -3.96
CA SER A 193 -5.98 -4.47 -4.04
C SER A 193 -7.11 -3.45 -4.06
N TRP A 194 -8.13 -3.63 -4.91
CA TRP A 194 -9.29 -2.73 -4.95
C TRP A 194 -10.14 -2.82 -3.67
N ALA A 195 -10.12 -3.94 -2.96
CA ALA A 195 -10.72 -4.05 -1.63
C ALA A 195 -9.93 -3.34 -0.51
N THR A 196 -8.71 -2.84 -0.78
CA THR A 196 -7.95 -2.00 0.16
C THR A 196 -8.15 -0.50 -0.05
N ARG A 197 -8.26 -0.04 -1.31
CA ARG A 197 -8.36 1.37 -1.68
C ARG A 197 -9.01 1.55 -3.06
N ALA A 198 -9.62 2.71 -3.28
CA ALA A 198 -10.21 3.09 -4.57
C ALA A 198 -9.21 3.03 -5.75
N ASN A 199 -7.93 3.29 -5.49
CA ASN A 199 -6.86 3.28 -6.50
C ASN A 199 -6.61 1.91 -7.13
N GLY A 200 -7.16 0.82 -6.56
CA GLY A 200 -7.04 -0.52 -7.15
C GLY A 200 -7.67 -0.65 -8.53
N ILE A 201 -8.57 0.28 -8.91
CA ILE A 201 -9.12 0.36 -10.28
C ILE A 201 -8.03 0.45 -11.35
N ILE A 202 -6.87 1.04 -11.03
CA ILE A 202 -5.73 1.21 -11.96
C ILE A 202 -5.21 -0.14 -12.47
N LEU A 203 -5.38 -1.23 -11.70
CA LEU A 203 -4.95 -2.56 -12.16
C LEU A 203 -5.72 -3.06 -13.37
N LEU A 204 -6.95 -2.60 -13.63
CA LEU A 204 -7.69 -2.98 -14.84
C LEU A 204 -6.92 -2.58 -16.11
N PRO A 205 -6.65 -1.28 -16.36
CA PRO A 205 -5.88 -0.89 -17.54
C PRO A 205 -4.43 -1.40 -17.49
N THR A 206 -3.79 -1.48 -16.31
CA THR A 206 -2.41 -2.00 -16.22
C THR A 206 -2.31 -3.46 -16.66
N LEU A 207 -3.20 -4.33 -16.18
CA LEU A 207 -3.22 -5.74 -16.57
C LEU A 207 -3.69 -5.93 -18.02
N ALA A 208 -4.65 -5.12 -18.48
CA ALA A 208 -5.09 -5.14 -19.87
C ALA A 208 -3.97 -4.74 -20.84
N MET A 209 -3.17 -3.71 -20.49
CA MET A 209 -1.99 -3.32 -21.27
C MET A 209 -0.94 -4.44 -21.31
N GLU A 210 -0.71 -5.13 -20.19
CA GLU A 210 0.23 -6.26 -20.16
C GLU A 210 -0.28 -7.44 -21.01
N ALA A 211 -1.58 -7.76 -20.93
CA ALA A 211 -2.20 -8.77 -21.79
C ALA A 211 -2.12 -8.40 -23.28
N GLY A 212 -2.38 -7.13 -23.61
CA GLY A 212 -2.27 -6.59 -24.96
C GLY A 212 -0.84 -6.64 -25.49
N HIS A 213 0.16 -6.37 -24.64
CA HIS A 213 1.58 -6.52 -24.99
C HIS A 213 1.93 -7.98 -25.28
N GLN A 214 1.52 -8.91 -24.41
CA GLN A 214 1.73 -10.35 -24.64
C GLN A 214 1.04 -10.83 -25.91
N TRP A 215 -0.17 -10.35 -26.19
CA TRP A 215 -0.88 -10.62 -27.43
C TRP A 215 -0.12 -10.08 -28.65
N TYR A 216 0.40 -8.85 -28.57
CA TYR A 216 1.14 -8.22 -29.66
C TYR A 216 2.41 -9.01 -30.01
N VAL A 217 3.16 -9.48 -29.01
CA VAL A 217 4.40 -10.24 -29.16
C VAL A 217 4.14 -11.69 -29.60
N GLN A 218 3.20 -12.39 -28.96
CA GLN A 218 2.95 -13.81 -29.20
C GLN A 218 1.98 -14.09 -30.36
N LYS A 219 1.21 -13.06 -30.79
CA LYS A 219 0.14 -13.14 -31.81
C LYS A 219 -0.91 -14.23 -31.52
N ARG A 220 -1.11 -14.61 -30.26
CA ARG A 220 -2.04 -15.67 -29.83
C ARG A 220 -2.91 -15.20 -28.68
N TRP A 221 -4.19 -15.54 -28.73
CA TRP A 221 -5.12 -15.25 -27.64
C TRP A 221 -4.94 -16.25 -26.49
N ARG A 222 -4.96 -15.75 -25.25
CA ARG A 222 -4.93 -16.60 -24.05
C ARG A 222 -6.16 -16.34 -23.19
N TRP A 223 -6.98 -17.37 -23.01
CA TRP A 223 -8.16 -17.34 -22.12
C TRP A 223 -7.83 -16.98 -20.67
N GLN A 224 -6.58 -17.17 -20.26
CA GLN A 224 -6.09 -16.75 -18.94
C GLN A 224 -6.25 -15.24 -18.69
N TRP A 225 -6.32 -14.39 -19.71
CA TRP A 225 -6.54 -12.95 -19.52
C TRP A 225 -7.93 -12.61 -18.96
N LEU A 226 -8.90 -13.53 -19.05
CA LEU A 226 -10.23 -13.34 -18.46
C LEU A 226 -10.19 -13.16 -16.94
N TRP A 227 -9.13 -13.60 -16.27
CA TRP A 227 -8.95 -13.39 -14.83
C TRP A 227 -8.88 -11.89 -14.44
N ILE A 228 -8.62 -10.98 -15.39
CA ILE A 228 -8.71 -9.53 -15.18
C ILE A 228 -10.14 -9.12 -14.77
N ALA A 229 -11.16 -9.82 -15.27
CA ALA A 229 -12.56 -9.55 -14.94
C ALA A 229 -12.91 -9.81 -13.45
N ILE A 230 -12.00 -10.44 -12.68
CA ILE A 230 -12.18 -10.61 -11.23
C ILE A 230 -11.80 -9.36 -10.45
N VAL A 231 -10.95 -8.48 -10.98
CA VAL A 231 -10.51 -7.26 -10.27
C VAL A 231 -11.67 -6.41 -9.72
N PRO A 232 -12.77 -6.17 -10.45
CA PRO A 232 -13.94 -5.45 -9.92
C PRO A 232 -14.65 -6.12 -8.75
N ALA A 233 -14.43 -7.42 -8.49
CA ALA A 233 -15.03 -8.12 -7.35
C ALA A 233 -14.60 -7.50 -6.02
N GLY A 234 -13.39 -6.97 -5.92
CA GLY A 234 -12.92 -6.26 -4.72
C GLY A 234 -13.75 -5.03 -4.39
N PHE A 235 -14.09 -4.25 -5.41
CA PHE A 235 -14.99 -3.10 -5.26
C PHE A 235 -16.43 -3.54 -5.00
N ALA A 236 -16.89 -4.63 -5.63
CA ALA A 236 -18.21 -5.19 -5.37
C ALA A 236 -18.39 -5.59 -3.89
N VAL A 237 -17.35 -6.14 -3.24
CA VAL A 237 -17.36 -6.42 -1.79
C VAL A 237 -17.55 -5.12 -0.98
N TYR A 238 -16.86 -4.05 -1.36
CA TYR A 238 -17.02 -2.75 -0.71
C TYR A 238 -18.42 -2.15 -0.91
N LEU A 239 -18.98 -2.23 -2.12
CA LEU A 239 -20.36 -1.79 -2.40
C LEU A 239 -21.39 -2.61 -1.62
N PHE A 240 -21.20 -3.93 -1.57
CA PHE A 240 -22.06 -4.83 -0.80
C PHE A 240 -22.02 -4.48 0.68
N LEU A 241 -20.83 -4.22 1.22
CA LEU A 241 -20.67 -3.79 2.60
C LEU A 241 -21.43 -2.48 2.87
N ASN A 242 -21.27 -1.47 2.01
CA ASN A 242 -22.03 -0.20 2.12
C ASN A 242 -23.54 -0.44 2.08
N TRP A 243 -24.01 -1.31 1.19
CA TRP A 243 -25.43 -1.68 1.11
C TRP A 243 -25.92 -2.35 2.40
N ARG A 244 -25.15 -3.27 2.98
CA ARG A 244 -25.52 -3.96 4.23
C ARG A 244 -25.57 -3.04 5.44
N ILE A 245 -24.72 -2.00 5.47
CA ILE A 245 -24.65 -1.07 6.61
C ILE A 245 -25.64 0.07 6.47
N SER A 246 -25.71 0.70 5.30
CA SER A 246 -26.42 1.96 5.08
C SER A 246 -27.69 1.81 4.24
N GLY A 247 -27.95 0.62 3.68
CA GLY A 247 -29.05 0.39 2.73
C GLY A 247 -28.78 0.96 1.33
N ASP A 248 -27.67 1.66 1.13
CA ASP A 248 -27.27 2.30 -0.13
C ASP A 248 -25.83 1.89 -0.49
N PRO A 249 -25.60 1.17 -1.61
CA PRO A 249 -24.25 0.76 -2.03
C PRO A 249 -23.33 1.95 -2.33
N PHE A 250 -23.90 3.12 -2.65
CA PHE A 250 -23.16 4.34 -2.99
C PHE A 250 -23.13 5.36 -1.85
N ALA A 251 -23.40 4.93 -0.61
CA ALA A 251 -23.35 5.80 0.57
C ALA A 251 -22.03 6.59 0.68
N PHE A 252 -20.90 5.97 0.29
CA PHE A 252 -19.59 6.63 0.27
C PHE A 252 -19.53 7.88 -0.63
N LEU A 253 -20.25 7.93 -1.76
CA LEU A 253 -20.28 9.08 -2.66
C LEU A 253 -20.98 10.28 -2.02
N LYS A 254 -22.11 10.03 -1.36
CA LYS A 254 -22.84 11.06 -0.61
C LYS A 254 -21.96 11.63 0.48
N MET A 255 -21.21 10.76 1.15
CA MET A 255 -20.29 11.16 2.21
C MET A 255 -19.11 12.00 1.70
N ARG A 256 -18.53 11.63 0.54
CA ARG A 256 -17.47 12.42 -0.12
C ARG A 256 -17.90 13.86 -0.35
N LYS A 257 -19.12 14.03 -0.83
CA LYS A 257 -19.68 15.34 -1.15
C LYS A 257 -20.01 16.15 0.11
N GLN A 258 -20.53 15.49 1.16
CA GLN A 258 -20.96 16.16 2.38
C GLN A 258 -19.80 16.58 3.30
N LEU A 259 -18.78 15.72 3.48
CA LEU A 259 -17.69 15.99 4.39
C LEU A 259 -16.50 16.71 3.75
N PHE A 260 -16.19 16.37 2.49
CA PHE A 260 -14.96 16.83 1.85
C PHE A 260 -15.22 17.70 0.62
N HIS A 261 -16.49 18.02 0.34
CA HIS A 261 -16.91 18.78 -0.85
C HIS A 261 -16.34 18.24 -2.17
N MET A 262 -16.00 16.94 -2.19
CA MET A 262 -15.42 16.31 -3.36
C MET A 262 -16.50 16.01 -4.40
N SER A 263 -16.23 16.38 -5.64
CA SER A 263 -17.06 16.07 -6.79
C SER A 263 -16.20 15.52 -7.92
N PHE A 264 -16.83 14.79 -8.86
CA PHE A 264 -16.13 14.39 -10.07
C PHE A 264 -15.80 15.64 -10.87
N SER A 265 -14.52 15.82 -11.16
CA SER A 265 -13.99 16.96 -11.89
C SER A 265 -12.96 16.49 -12.91
N TRP A 266 -12.84 17.23 -13.99
CA TRP A 266 -11.83 16.97 -15.00
C TRP A 266 -10.43 17.39 -14.51
N PRO A 267 -9.34 16.72 -14.96
CA PRO A 267 -7.99 16.98 -14.46
C PRO A 267 -7.56 18.46 -14.57
N TRP A 268 -7.97 19.17 -15.62
CA TRP A 268 -7.66 20.59 -15.81
C TRP A 268 -8.33 21.51 -14.77
N ILE A 269 -9.40 21.07 -14.11
CA ILE A 269 -10.03 21.82 -13.02
C ILE A 269 -9.11 21.84 -11.81
N GLY A 270 -8.50 20.69 -11.47
CA GLY A 270 -7.50 20.60 -10.40
C GLY A 270 -6.29 21.50 -10.68
N ILE A 271 -5.74 21.44 -11.90
CA ILE A 271 -4.61 22.29 -12.32
C ILE A 271 -4.96 23.77 -12.23
N LYS A 272 -6.14 24.18 -12.75
CA LYS A 272 -6.60 25.57 -12.63
C LYS A 272 -6.82 25.98 -11.18
N SER A 273 -7.31 25.08 -10.34
CA SER A 273 -7.50 25.34 -8.91
C SER A 273 -6.16 25.52 -8.19
N ALA A 274 -5.15 24.70 -8.49
CA ALA A 274 -3.82 24.84 -7.91
C ALA A 274 -3.18 26.19 -8.28
N ILE A 275 -3.24 26.58 -9.56
CA ILE A 275 -2.78 27.90 -10.02
C ILE A 275 -3.58 29.03 -9.34
N GLY A 276 -4.90 28.86 -9.19
CA GLY A 276 -5.76 29.81 -8.49
C GLY A 276 -5.40 29.95 -7.00
N ASN A 277 -5.01 28.85 -6.34
CA ASN A 277 -4.63 28.83 -4.93
C ASN A 277 -3.33 29.59 -4.65
N MET A 278 -2.46 29.79 -5.66
CA MET A 278 -1.24 30.62 -5.53
C MET A 278 -1.54 32.08 -5.14
N HIS A 279 -2.78 32.55 -5.35
CA HIS A 279 -3.20 33.91 -5.04
C HIS A 279 -3.98 34.01 -3.72
N ARG A 280 -4.08 32.92 -2.95
CA ARG A 280 -4.76 32.90 -1.65
C ARG A 280 -3.80 33.26 -0.52
N THR A 281 -3.94 32.61 0.64
CA THR A 281 -3.03 32.82 1.76
C THR A 281 -1.65 32.24 1.44
N PRO A 282 -0.56 32.79 2.00
CA PRO A 282 0.80 32.29 1.72
C PRO A 282 0.96 30.79 1.96
N ASN A 283 0.32 30.26 3.02
CA ASN A 283 0.36 28.83 3.32
C ASN A 283 -0.36 27.97 2.26
N GLU A 284 -1.56 28.37 1.85
CA GLU A 284 -2.30 27.67 0.79
C GLU A 284 -1.60 27.79 -0.57
N ALA A 285 -0.98 28.95 -0.84
CA ALA A 285 -0.23 29.19 -2.05
C ALA A 285 0.98 28.28 -2.17
N GLU A 286 1.71 28.05 -1.09
CA GLU A 286 2.85 27.12 -1.06
C GLU A 286 2.38 25.65 -1.12
N ILE A 287 1.56 25.22 -0.16
CA ILE A 287 1.22 23.80 0.01
C ILE A 287 0.29 23.29 -1.10
N VAL A 288 -0.80 23.99 -1.37
CA VAL A 288 -1.86 23.52 -2.28
C VAL A 288 -1.67 24.10 -3.69
N GLY A 289 -0.98 25.24 -3.81
CA GLY A 289 -0.66 25.85 -5.09
C GLY A 289 0.64 25.31 -5.69
N GLY A 290 1.76 25.74 -5.11
CA GLY A 290 3.11 25.52 -5.61
C GLY A 290 3.53 24.06 -5.58
N GLU A 291 3.48 23.43 -4.41
CA GLU A 291 3.95 22.05 -4.21
C GLU A 291 3.11 21.03 -4.98
N GLU A 292 1.78 21.12 -4.94
CA GLU A 292 0.89 20.24 -5.73
C GLU A 292 1.16 20.37 -7.24
N PHE A 293 1.31 21.61 -7.73
CA PHE A 293 1.58 21.87 -9.15
C PHE A 293 2.95 21.31 -9.55
N PHE A 294 3.98 21.58 -8.76
CA PHE A 294 5.34 21.07 -8.99
C PHE A 294 5.35 19.54 -8.99
N ALA A 295 4.76 18.89 -7.99
CA ALA A 295 4.69 17.44 -7.89
C ALA A 295 3.93 16.83 -9.08
N THR A 296 2.82 17.44 -9.50
CA THR A 296 2.05 16.99 -10.66
C THR A 296 2.89 17.02 -11.94
N ILE A 297 3.59 18.14 -12.20
CA ILE A 297 4.46 18.26 -13.38
C ILE A 297 5.60 17.25 -13.31
N LEU A 298 6.29 17.17 -12.16
CA LEU A 298 7.41 16.26 -11.97
C LEU A 298 6.98 14.81 -12.22
N MET A 299 5.85 14.38 -11.66
CA MET A 299 5.33 13.03 -11.85
C MET A 299 4.93 12.75 -13.31
N LEU A 300 4.31 13.71 -14.01
CA LEU A 300 3.98 13.57 -15.44
C LEU A 300 5.24 13.45 -16.30
N VAL A 301 6.24 14.30 -16.06
CA VAL A 301 7.53 14.26 -16.77
C VAL A 301 8.23 12.92 -16.51
N CYS A 302 8.31 12.49 -15.25
CA CYS A 302 8.88 11.18 -14.90
C CYS A 302 8.12 10.02 -15.55
N ALA A 303 6.78 10.08 -15.61
CA ALA A 303 5.97 9.04 -16.26
C ALA A 303 6.24 8.98 -17.77
N ILE A 304 6.30 10.12 -18.46
CA ILE A 304 6.61 10.20 -19.90
C ILE A 304 8.02 9.69 -20.17
N ILE A 305 9.02 10.15 -19.41
CA ILE A 305 10.40 9.70 -19.56
C ILE A 305 10.50 8.19 -19.32
N SER A 306 9.81 7.69 -18.28
CA SER A 306 9.81 6.25 -17.98
C SER A 306 9.15 5.45 -19.10
N TRP A 307 8.05 5.92 -19.67
CA TRP A 307 7.39 5.28 -20.82
C TRP A 307 8.34 5.17 -22.02
N ILE A 308 9.06 6.25 -22.34
CA ILE A 308 9.99 6.29 -23.48
C ILE A 308 11.24 5.43 -23.23
N LYS A 309 11.81 5.49 -22.02
CA LYS A 309 13.10 4.83 -21.72
C LYS A 309 12.99 3.38 -21.28
N MET A 310 11.92 2.99 -20.59
CA MET A 310 11.82 1.66 -19.96
C MET A 310 11.07 0.63 -20.82
N ARG A 311 10.40 1.04 -21.89
CA ARG A 311 9.80 0.13 -22.87
C ARG A 311 10.32 0.45 -24.28
N PRO A 312 11.53 0.00 -24.64
CA PRO A 312 11.91 -0.05 -26.04
C PRO A 312 10.99 -1.06 -26.73
N SER A 313 10.26 -0.59 -27.73
CA SER A 313 9.54 -1.40 -28.73
C SER A 313 10.44 -2.48 -29.33
#